data_AF-A0A1M6MKJ4-F1
#
_entry.id   AF-A0A1M6MKJ4-F1
#
_cell.length_a   1.000
_cell.length_b   1.000
_cell.length_c   1.000
_cell.angle_alpha   90.00
_cell.angle_beta   90.00
_cell.angle_gamma   90.00
#
_symmetry.space_group_name_H-M   'P 1'
#
loop_
_entity.id
_entity.type
_entity.pdbx_description
1 polymer ?
#
loop_
_entity_poly.entity_id
_entity_poly.type
_entity_poly.pdbx_seq_one_letter_code
_entity_poly.pdbx_strand_id
1 'polypeptide(L)'
;MDTFKLMYNSFLWGLGAAIIAFQIEWLEMRMNIGIIIPVVAVISFFIVSLIRRMKKAGKYTHFMNAKFTTVNLIICLIIAVVMLGLNRIQVVPAAIIREALGLTYIKFSVMNLYISSALLIGLGMILYSEINTVHKK
;
A
#
# COMPACT_ATOMS: atom_id res chain seq x y z
N MET A 1 16.63 4.23 -4.07
CA MET A 1 15.48 3.38 -4.46
C MET A 1 14.97 2.49 -3.33
N ASP A 2 15.82 1.99 -2.44
CA ASP A 2 15.39 1.09 -1.35
C ASP A 2 14.45 1.74 -0.32
N THR A 3 14.51 3.07 -0.18
CA THR A 3 13.58 3.87 0.61
C THR A 3 12.22 3.98 -0.08
N PHE A 4 12.20 4.22 -1.40
CA PHE A 4 10.97 4.24 -2.19
C PHE A 4 10.26 2.87 -2.19
N LYS A 5 11.01 1.77 -2.41
CA LYS A 5 10.47 0.40 -2.31
C LYS A 5 9.88 0.14 -0.92
N LEU A 6 10.52 0.62 0.14
CA LEU A 6 10.02 0.49 1.50
C LEU A 6 8.71 1.28 1.69
N MET A 7 8.70 2.57 1.33
CA MET A 7 7.51 3.43 1.41
C MET A 7 6.33 2.84 0.64
N TYR A 8 6.57 2.33 -0.58
CA TYR A 8 5.55 1.70 -1.40
C TYR A 8 4.93 0.46 -0.73
N ASN A 9 5.75 -0.44 -0.20
CA ASN A 9 5.24 -1.61 0.52
C ASN A 9 4.52 -1.24 1.81
N SER A 10 5.04 -0.25 2.55
CA SER A 10 4.39 0.28 3.75
C SER A 10 3.01 0.85 3.43
N PHE A 11 2.87 1.55 2.30
CA PHE A 11 1.59 2.06 1.83
C PHE A 11 0.61 0.94 1.43
N LEU A 12 1.08 -0.11 0.74
CA LEU A 12 0.26 -1.28 0.43
C LEU A 12 -0.32 -1.94 1.69
N TRP A 13 0.51 -2.15 2.71
CA TRP A 13 0.07 -2.69 3.99
C TRP A 13 -0.87 -1.74 4.73
N GLY A 14 -0.66 -0.43 4.63
CA GLY A 14 -1.59 0.56 5.18
C GLY A 14 -2.97 0.52 4.54
N LEU A 15 -3.04 0.40 3.21
CA LEU A 15 -4.30 0.19 2.50
C LEU A 15 -4.96 -1.13 2.87
N GLY A 16 -4.21 -2.23 2.92
CA GLY A 16 -4.73 -3.54 3.32
C GLY A 16 -5.30 -3.53 4.74
N ALA A 17 -4.59 -2.91 5.69
CA ALA A 17 -5.06 -2.76 7.06
C ALA A 17 -6.31 -1.88 7.16
N ALA A 18 -6.40 -0.79 6.39
CA ALA A 18 -7.59 0.05 6.35
C ALA A 18 -8.81 -0.71 5.80
N ILE A 19 -8.62 -1.58 4.81
CA ILE A 19 -9.70 -2.43 4.27
C ILE A 19 -10.18 -3.45 5.33
N ILE A 20 -9.27 -4.07 6.08
CA ILE A 20 -9.63 -4.98 7.16
C ILE A 20 -10.39 -4.21 8.26
N ALA A 21 -9.89 -3.03 8.63
CA ALA A 21 -10.51 -2.17 9.62
C ALA A 21 -11.91 -1.69 9.20
N PHE A 22 -12.16 -1.52 7.90
CA PHE A 22 -13.47 -1.15 7.35
C PHE A 22 -14.54 -2.22 7.57
N GLN A 23 -14.17 -3.49 7.72
CA GLN A 23 -15.14 -4.54 8.05
C GLN A 23 -15.62 -4.48 9.51
N ILE A 24 -14.95 -3.68 10.35
CA ILE A 24 -15.32 -3.51 11.74
C ILE A 24 -16.26 -2.30 11.83
N GLU A 25 -17.56 -2.55 11.79
CA GLU A 25 -18.60 -1.50 11.81
C GLU A 25 -18.45 -0.53 13.00
N TRP A 26 -18.06 -1.06 14.17
CA TRP A 26 -17.82 -0.24 15.35
C TRP A 26 -16.70 0.78 15.15
N LEU A 27 -15.67 0.41 14.39
CA LEU A 27 -14.52 1.27 14.09
C LEU A 27 -14.87 2.28 12.99
N GLU A 28 -15.59 1.82 11.95
CA GLU A 28 -16.12 2.66 10.87
C GLU A 28 -16.98 3.82 11.41
N MET A 29 -17.86 3.54 12.37
CA MET A 29 -18.76 4.56 12.91
C MET A 29 -18.09 5.56 13.87
N ARG A 30 -16.88 5.27 14.37
CA ARG A 30 -16.23 6.06 15.43
C ARG A 30 -15.01 6.83 14.97
N MET A 31 -14.37 6.39 13.89
CA MET A 31 -13.10 6.93 13.46
C MET A 31 -13.01 6.93 11.94
N ASN A 32 -12.39 7.99 11.40
CA ASN A 32 -12.03 8.04 10.00
C ASN A 32 -10.99 6.94 9.71
N ILE A 33 -11.44 5.87 9.05
CA ILE A 33 -10.62 4.71 8.69
C ILE A 33 -9.43 5.10 7.81
N GLY A 34 -9.55 6.20 7.07
CA GLY A 34 -8.48 6.77 6.27
C GLY A 34 -7.19 7.06 7.05
N ILE A 35 -7.29 7.34 8.34
CA ILE A 35 -6.14 7.62 9.23
C ILE A 35 -5.28 6.35 9.45
N ILE A 36 -5.86 5.15 9.30
CA ILE A 36 -5.16 3.88 9.49
C ILE A 36 -4.07 3.71 8.42
N ILE A 37 -4.28 4.24 7.21
CA ILE A 37 -3.32 4.16 6.10
C ILE A 37 -1.97 4.78 6.48
N PRO A 38 -1.86 6.08 6.84
CA PRO A 38 -0.58 6.67 7.22
C PRO A 38 -0.03 6.09 8.53
N VAL A 39 -0.88 5.74 9.51
CA VAL A 39 -0.42 5.16 10.79
C VAL A 39 0.32 3.84 10.56
N VAL A 40 -0.30 2.91 9.83
CA VAL A 40 0.30 1.61 9.53
C VAL A 40 1.50 1.75 8.60
N ALA A 41 1.46 2.69 7.65
CA ALA A 41 2.60 2.97 6.78
C ALA A 41 3.82 3.47 7.57
N VAL A 42 3.63 4.38 8.53
CA VAL A 42 4.70 4.90 9.39
C VAL A 42 5.25 3.81 10.30
N ILE A 43 4.38 3.04 10.96
CA ILE A 43 4.81 1.93 11.84
C ILE A 43 5.63 0.90 11.06
N SER A 44 5.14 0.46 9.89
CA SER A 44 5.85 -0.52 9.07
C SER A 44 7.17 0.03 8.53
N PHE A 45 7.23 1.32 8.17
CA PHE A 45 8.47 1.98 7.78
C PHE A 45 9.50 1.96 8.92
N PHE A 46 9.10 2.35 10.13
CA PHE A 46 9.98 2.35 11.29
C PHE A 46 10.46 0.95 11.65
N ILE A 47 9.58 -0.05 11.70
CA ILE A 47 9.93 -1.45 12.00
C ILE A 47 10.99 -1.95 11.02
N VAL A 48 10.77 -1.80 9.72
CA VAL A 48 11.74 -2.29 8.72
C VAL A 48 13.03 -1.48 8.76
N SER A 49 12.96 -0.17 9.00
CA SER A 49 14.15 0.67 9.16
C SER A 49 15.00 0.25 10.37
N LEU A 50 14.35 -0.13 11.48
CA LEU A 50 15.02 -0.61 12.68
C LEU A 50 15.67 -1.97 12.43
N ILE A 51 14.96 -2.90 11.78
CA ILE A 51 15.51 -4.22 11.40
C ILE A 51 16.72 -4.08 10.48
N ARG A 52 16.68 -3.14 9.51
CA ARG A 52 17.83 -2.83 8.64
C ARG A 52 19.03 -2.29 9.42
N ARG A 53 18.81 -1.52 10.49
CA ARG A 53 19.88 -1.03 11.36
C ARG A 53 20.47 -2.14 12.23
N MET A 54 19.64 -3.05 12.74
CA MET A 54 20.08 -4.14 13.63
C MET A 54 20.79 -5.28 12.90
N LYS A 55 20.34 -5.66 11.71
CA LYS A 55 21.02 -6.67 10.87
C LYS A 55 21.98 -5.96 9.93
N LYS A 56 23.30 -6.04 10.15
CA LYS A 56 24.35 -5.52 9.24
C LYS A 56 23.90 -5.69 7.77
N ALA A 57 23.77 -4.54 7.11
CA ALA A 57 22.96 -4.19 5.93
C ALA A 57 23.03 -5.07 4.65
N GLY A 58 23.70 -6.23 4.64
CA GLY A 58 24.01 -6.98 3.42
C GLY A 58 22.90 -7.91 2.88
N LYS A 59 22.02 -8.46 3.72
CA LYS A 59 21.00 -9.47 3.29
C LYS A 59 19.57 -8.92 3.16
N TYR A 60 19.22 -7.85 3.87
CA TYR A 60 17.85 -7.31 3.87
C TYR A 60 17.53 -6.45 2.65
N THR A 61 18.55 -5.84 2.04
CA THR A 61 18.44 -5.10 0.77
C THR A 61 17.97 -6.01 -0.37
N HIS A 62 18.37 -7.29 -0.37
CA HIS A 62 17.94 -8.27 -1.36
C HIS A 62 16.49 -8.79 -1.14
N PHE A 63 15.92 -8.59 0.06
CA PHE A 63 14.55 -9.00 0.37
C PHE A 63 13.50 -8.09 -0.29
N MET A 64 13.83 -6.82 -0.56
CA MET A 64 12.95 -5.88 -1.27
C MET A 64 13.26 -5.85 -2.77
N ASN A 65 13.20 -7.03 -3.39
CA ASN A 65 13.27 -7.15 -4.84
C ASN A 65 11.91 -6.79 -5.48
N ALA A 66 11.90 -6.45 -6.77
CA ALA A 66 10.65 -6.13 -7.47
C ALA A 66 9.68 -7.32 -7.44
N LYS A 67 10.22 -8.55 -7.48
CA LYS A 67 9.43 -9.77 -7.27
C LYS A 67 8.66 -9.75 -5.94
N PHE A 68 9.32 -9.32 -4.85
CA PHE A 68 8.68 -9.23 -3.53
C PHE A 68 7.59 -8.15 -3.52
N THR A 69 7.83 -6.98 -4.10
CA THR A 69 6.82 -5.91 -4.16
C THR A 69 5.60 -6.32 -5.00
N THR A 70 5.80 -7.05 -6.11
CA THR A 70 4.71 -7.54 -6.94
C THR A 70 3.89 -8.58 -6.20
N VAL A 71 4.54 -9.54 -5.53
CA VAL A 71 3.86 -10.53 -4.70
C VAL A 71 3.08 -9.86 -3.57
N ASN A 72 3.64 -8.85 -2.91
CA ASN A 72 2.97 -8.13 -1.83
C ASN A 72 1.73 -7.37 -2.32
N LEU A 73 1.79 -6.76 -3.51
CA LEU A 73 0.65 -6.13 -4.16
C LEU A 73 -0.45 -7.16 -4.47
N ILE A 74 -0.08 -8.32 -5.01
CA ILE A 74 -1.03 -9.41 -5.31
C ILE A 74 -1.69 -9.90 -4.01
N ILE A 75 -0.92 -10.12 -2.94
CA ILE A 75 -1.46 -10.53 -1.65
C ILE A 75 -2.43 -9.48 -1.09
N CYS A 76 -2.08 -8.19 -1.14
CA CYS A 76 -2.98 -7.13 -0.70
C CYS A 76 -4.28 -7.08 -1.54
N LEU A 77 -4.20 -7.30 -2.85
CA LEU A 77 -5.39 -7.40 -3.70
C LEU A 77 -6.24 -8.62 -3.35
N ILE A 78 -5.64 -9.77 -3.10
CA ILE A 78 -6.37 -10.98 -2.67
C ILE A 78 -7.06 -10.71 -1.33
N ILE A 79 -6.37 -10.15 -0.35
CA ILE A 79 -6.96 -9.78 0.94
C ILE A 79 -8.13 -8.81 0.73
N ALA A 80 -7.95 -7.79 -0.11
CA ALA A 80 -9.01 -6.83 -0.41
C ALA A 80 -10.24 -7.52 -1.03
N VAL A 81 -10.05 -8.40 -2.00
CA VAL A 81 -11.14 -9.15 -2.66
C VAL A 81 -11.82 -10.10 -1.68
N VAL A 82 -11.06 -10.80 -0.83
CA VAL A 82 -11.63 -11.74 0.16
C VAL A 82 -12.43 -11.00 1.23
N MET A 83 -11.94 -9.86 1.72
CA MET A 83 -12.61 -9.09 2.75
C MET A 83 -13.83 -8.33 2.21
N LEU A 84 -13.73 -7.70 1.03
CA LEU A 84 -14.78 -6.80 0.50
C LEU A 84 -15.73 -7.49 -0.48
N GLY A 85 -15.29 -8.54 -1.16
CA GLY A 85 -15.97 -9.08 -2.33
C GLY A 85 -15.83 -8.19 -3.58
N LEU A 86 -16.21 -8.75 -4.74
CA LEU A 86 -16.06 -8.08 -6.05
C LEU A 86 -16.93 -6.84 -6.22
N ASN A 87 -18.06 -6.76 -5.51
CA ASN A 87 -18.98 -5.63 -5.63
C ASN A 87 -18.51 -4.41 -4.83
N ARG A 88 -17.92 -4.62 -3.65
CA ARG A 88 -17.54 -3.52 -2.74
C ARG A 88 -16.12 -2.99 -2.99
N ILE A 89 -15.26 -3.77 -3.67
CA ILE A 89 -13.88 -3.34 -3.99
C ILE A 89 -13.83 -2.10 -4.88
N GLN A 90 -14.89 -1.87 -5.67
CA GLN A 90 -15.02 -0.68 -6.53
C GLN A 90 -15.43 0.57 -5.76
N VAL A 91 -15.85 0.47 -4.49
CA VAL A 91 -16.41 1.62 -3.76
C VAL A 91 -15.61 1.88 -2.50
N VAL A 92 -15.26 0.83 -1.75
CA VAL A 92 -14.71 0.97 -0.39
C VAL A 92 -13.31 1.61 -0.36
N PRO A 93 -12.31 1.20 -1.17
CA PRO A 93 -11.00 1.87 -1.17
C PRO A 93 -11.11 3.36 -1.53
N ALA A 94 -11.96 3.71 -2.49
CA ALA A 94 -12.25 5.11 -2.83
C ALA A 94 -13.00 5.86 -1.72
N ALA A 95 -13.93 5.21 -1.02
CA ALA A 95 -14.64 5.81 0.11
C ALA A 95 -13.66 6.19 1.23
N ILE A 96 -12.82 5.24 1.64
CA ILE A 96 -11.81 5.42 2.69
C ILE A 96 -10.92 6.63 2.38
N ILE A 97 -10.39 6.72 1.17
CA ILE A 97 -9.49 7.83 0.80
C ILE A 97 -10.23 9.16 0.65
N ARG A 98 -11.46 9.15 0.11
CA ARG A 98 -12.27 10.39 0.02
C ARG A 98 -12.58 10.96 1.39
N GLU A 99 -12.93 10.11 2.34
CA GLU A 99 -13.19 10.51 3.71
C GLU A 99 -11.89 10.99 4.40
N ALA A 100 -10.77 10.31 4.18
CA ALA A 100 -9.46 10.71 4.69
C ALA A 100 -9.08 12.14 4.27
N LEU A 101 -9.38 12.49 3.01
CA LEU A 101 -9.01 13.77 2.40
C LEU A 101 -10.10 14.85 2.52
N GLY A 102 -11.28 14.51 3.05
CA GLY A 102 -12.43 15.42 3.06
C GLY A 102 -13.00 15.73 1.65
N LEU A 103 -12.68 14.91 0.64
CA LEU A 103 -13.03 15.13 -0.77
C LEU A 103 -14.32 14.38 -1.16
N THR A 104 -15.42 14.69 -0.48
CA THR A 104 -16.70 14.00 -0.67
C THR A 104 -17.39 14.35 -1.99
N TYR A 105 -16.95 15.37 -2.73
CA TYR A 105 -17.53 15.74 -4.03
C TYR A 105 -17.00 14.94 -5.23
N ILE A 106 -15.86 14.24 -5.08
CA ILE A 106 -15.24 13.50 -6.18
C ILE A 106 -15.98 12.18 -6.40
N LYS A 107 -16.28 11.84 -7.67
CA LYS A 107 -16.91 10.57 -8.02
C LYS A 107 -16.00 9.38 -7.65
N PHE A 108 -16.59 8.28 -7.15
CA PHE A 108 -15.85 7.06 -6.78
C PHE A 108 -14.97 6.52 -7.91
N SER A 109 -15.46 6.51 -9.15
CA SER A 109 -14.70 6.06 -10.34
C SER A 109 -13.41 6.87 -10.55
N VAL A 110 -13.46 8.19 -10.34
CA VAL A 110 -12.29 9.07 -10.48
C VAL A 110 -11.28 8.79 -9.37
N MET A 111 -11.75 8.62 -8.12
CA MET A 111 -10.86 8.28 -7.00
C MET A 111 -10.18 6.92 -7.20
N ASN A 112 -10.91 5.90 -7.67
CA ASN A 112 -10.32 4.60 -7.99
C ASN A 112 -9.25 4.69 -9.08
N LEU A 113 -9.45 5.57 -10.07
CA LEU A 113 -8.46 5.81 -11.11
C LEU A 113 -7.18 6.43 -10.53
N TYR A 114 -7.30 7.35 -9.57
CA TYR A 114 -6.13 7.88 -8.85
C TYR A 114 -5.42 6.80 -8.03
N ILE A 115 -6.15 5.95 -7.32
CA ILE A 115 -5.57 4.85 -6.54
C ILE A 115 -4.85 3.86 -7.46
N SER A 116 -5.53 3.40 -8.52
CA SER A 116 -4.98 2.41 -9.43
C SER A 116 -3.77 2.95 -10.19
N SER A 117 -3.84 4.20 -10.68
CA SER A 117 -2.69 4.84 -11.33
C SER A 117 -1.52 5.01 -10.38
N ALA A 118 -1.73 5.44 -9.13
CA ALA A 118 -0.67 5.56 -8.14
C ALA A 118 0.02 4.21 -7.85
N LEU A 119 -0.75 3.12 -7.72
CA LEU A 119 -0.22 1.77 -7.53
C LEU A 119 0.57 1.30 -8.76
N LEU A 120 0.01 1.45 -9.96
CA LEU A 120 0.67 1.03 -11.20
C LEU A 120 1.95 1.81 -11.47
N ILE A 121 1.92 3.14 -11.28
CA ILE A 121 3.09 4.01 -11.47
C ILE A 121 4.17 3.67 -10.44
N GLY A 122 3.79 3.47 -9.17
CA GLY A 122 4.72 3.05 -8.11
C GLY A 122 5.40 1.71 -8.41
N LEU A 123 4.63 0.71 -8.85
CA LEU A 123 5.18 -0.57 -9.28
C LEU A 123 6.09 -0.43 -10.52
N GLY A 124 5.66 0.36 -11.51
CA GLY A 124 6.42 0.61 -12.74
C GLY A 124 7.79 1.24 -12.47
N MET A 125 7.86 2.24 -11.57
CA MET A 125 9.12 2.83 -11.14
C MET A 125 10.06 1.81 -10.49
N ILE A 126 9.52 0.90 -9.67
CA ILE A 126 10.29 -0.15 -9.00
C ILE A 126 10.87 -1.14 -10.02
N LEU A 127 10.05 -1.59 -10.97
CA LEU A 127 10.46 -2.51 -12.03
C LEU A 127 11.51 -1.89 -12.95
N TYR A 128 11.28 -0.65 -13.39
CA TYR A 128 12.23 0.09 -14.22
C TYR A 128 13.59 0.26 -13.53
N SER A 129 13.58 0.63 -12.24
CA SER A 129 14.81 0.74 -11.46
C SER A 129 15.57 -0.57 -11.42
N GLU A 130 14.87 -1.71 -11.28
CA GLU A 130 15.51 -3.01 -11.13
C GLU A 130 16.17 -3.47 -12.43
N ILE A 131 15.48 -3.31 -13.56
CA ILE A 131 16.02 -3.57 -14.90
C ILE A 131 17.28 -2.72 -15.14
N ASN A 132 17.25 -1.44 -14.78
CA ASN A 132 18.38 -0.54 -15.00
C ASN A 132 19.60 -0.89 -14.12
N THR A 133 19.39 -1.44 -12.92
CA THR A 133 20.48 -1.99 -12.10
C THR A 133 21.05 -3.31 -12.64
N VAL A 134 20.25 -4.13 -13.32
CA VAL A 134 20.74 -5.36 -13.96
C VAL A 134 21.57 -5.04 -15.21
N HIS A 135 21.21 -4.01 -15.97
CA HIS A 135 21.91 -3.64 -17.21
C HIS A 135 23.25 -2.91 -16.97
N LYS A 136 23.49 -2.39 -15.77
CA LYS A 136 24.75 -1.72 -15.36
C LYS A 136 25.77 -2.65 -14.69
N LYS A 137 25.43 -3.92 -14.46
CA LYS A 137 26.33 -4.94 -13.90
C LYS A 137 26.90 -5.80 -15.02
#